data_AF-A0A9X0H617-F1
#
_entry.id   AF-A0A9X0H617-F1
#
_cell.length_a   1.000
_cell.length_b   1.000
_cell.length_c   1.000
_cell.angle_alpha   90.00
_cell.angle_beta   90.00
_cell.angle_gamma   90.00
#
_symmetry.space_group_name_H-M   'P 1'
#
loop_
_entity.id
_entity.type
_entity.pdbx_description
1 polymer ?
#
loop_
_entity_poly.entity_id
_entity_poly.type
_entity_poly.pdbx_seq_one_letter_code
_entity_poly.pdbx_strand_id
1 'polypeptide(L)'
;MSRQRHLKLGAMVHGVGHGWGEWRHPHALANASVNFGFYQQQTQLAEAARFDFVFIADSLHIHEKSSPHYLNRFEPLTILSALAATTRHIGLVATVTVSYTEPFQVARQFASLDHISGGRAGWNVVTSWLSGTADNFSKGEHPPHAVRYRIAKEHIEVVKGLWDSWEDDAFAYDKQKGEFFTPGKLHALNHKGEFFSVKGPLNIARSKQGQPVIFQAGTSEAGRNFAAQNSDAIFVHAESFDEARAYYQDLKQRADGFGRDPHALSILPGIRPIVGRDEAEVESRYRQAVELVTIEDAIVALGRPFNDHDFSQYPLDEPFPELGDLGSNSQKGGSDRIKQLARDEGLSLREVALRFSLPRRDFVGTPQHVADAIQTWFEAGAADGFIINSVLPDGLQYFTEWVVPVLQQRGLFRTEYSGNTLRENLGLEVPVNRHAKAVAHQSDEAVA
;
A
#
# COMPACT_ATOMS: atom_id res chain seq x y z
N MET A 1 -8.55 21.98 -21.98
CA MET A 1 -7.20 21.86 -21.37
C MET A 1 -7.18 20.57 -20.59
N SER A 2 -6.39 19.57 -20.99
CA SER A 2 -6.27 18.31 -20.24
C SER A 2 -5.70 18.62 -18.85
N ARG A 3 -6.34 18.14 -17.77
CA ARG A 3 -5.76 18.20 -16.42
C ARG A 3 -4.36 17.58 -16.49
N GLN A 4 -3.33 18.33 -16.13
CA GLN A 4 -1.96 17.82 -16.04
C GLN A 4 -1.95 16.74 -14.96
N ARG A 5 -1.62 15.49 -15.34
CA ARG A 5 -1.59 14.35 -14.42
C ARG A 5 -0.34 14.48 -13.55
N HIS A 6 -0.51 14.56 -12.23
CA HIS A 6 0.61 14.53 -11.27
C HIS A 6 0.84 13.11 -10.75
N LEU A 7 2.11 12.79 -10.49
CA LEU A 7 2.52 11.60 -9.76
C LEU A 7 1.92 11.61 -8.36
N LYS A 8 1.58 10.41 -7.87
CA LYS A 8 1.16 10.17 -6.48
C LYS A 8 2.27 9.46 -5.73
N LEU A 9 2.62 9.93 -4.52
CA LEU A 9 3.69 9.32 -3.73
C LEU A 9 3.17 8.89 -2.36
N GLY A 10 3.31 7.61 -2.06
CA GLY A 10 3.08 7.03 -0.74
C GLY A 10 4.38 6.60 -0.08
N ALA A 11 4.47 6.63 1.24
CA ALA A 11 5.60 6.06 1.99
C ALA A 11 5.11 4.90 2.87
N MET A 12 5.71 3.72 2.68
CA MET A 12 5.52 2.60 3.61
C MET A 12 6.40 2.82 4.84
N VAL A 13 5.78 3.07 6.00
CA VAL A 13 6.54 3.29 7.25
C VAL A 13 6.62 1.98 8.02
N HIS A 14 7.67 1.22 7.76
CA HIS A 14 7.80 -0.17 8.18
C HIS A 14 8.90 -0.40 9.23
N GLY A 15 8.89 0.40 10.30
CA GLY A 15 9.76 0.20 11.47
C GLY A 15 11.21 -0.10 11.13
N VAL A 16 11.67 -1.29 11.51
CA VAL A 16 13.06 -1.74 11.28
C VAL A 16 13.36 -2.27 9.87
N GLY A 17 12.37 -2.36 8.97
CA GLY A 17 12.52 -2.88 7.60
C GLY A 17 11.58 -4.04 7.27
N HIS A 18 11.57 -4.47 6.00
CA HIS A 18 10.67 -5.53 5.51
C HIS A 18 11.22 -6.96 5.68
N GLY A 19 12.54 -7.10 5.67
CA GLY A 19 13.23 -8.37 5.81
C GLY A 19 13.67 -8.65 7.25
N TRP A 20 14.63 -9.56 7.36
CA TRP A 20 15.15 -10.07 8.63
C TRP A 20 16.41 -9.35 9.10
N GLY A 21 17.04 -8.58 8.22
CA GLY A 21 18.41 -8.08 8.40
C GLY A 21 18.53 -6.58 8.62
N GLU A 22 17.55 -5.80 8.18
CA GLU A 22 17.66 -4.35 8.07
C GLU A 22 17.91 -3.65 9.40
N TRP A 23 17.37 -4.20 10.49
CA TRP A 23 17.59 -3.72 11.86
C TRP A 23 19.05 -3.80 12.33
N ARG A 24 19.89 -4.62 11.66
CA ARG A 24 21.32 -4.81 11.97
C ARG A 24 22.19 -3.70 11.39
N HIS A 25 21.65 -2.86 10.51
CA HIS A 25 22.42 -1.77 9.94
C HIS A 25 22.94 -0.85 11.07
N PRO A 26 24.21 -0.41 11.07
CA PRO A 26 24.79 0.34 12.19
C PRO A 26 24.05 1.64 12.54
N HIS A 27 23.37 2.23 11.56
CA HIS A 27 22.55 3.44 11.72
C HIS A 27 21.06 3.17 11.89
N ALA A 28 20.62 1.91 11.88
CA ALA A 28 19.22 1.56 12.14
C ALA A 28 18.88 1.74 13.62
N LEU A 29 17.69 2.26 13.88
CA LEU A 29 17.13 2.24 15.22
C LEU A 29 16.52 0.87 15.48
N ALA A 30 17.19 0.04 16.30
CA ALA A 30 16.81 -1.35 16.52
C ALA A 30 15.37 -1.56 17.07
N ASN A 31 14.80 -0.56 17.76
CA ASN A 31 13.43 -0.59 18.26
C ASN A 31 12.41 0.17 17.39
N ALA A 32 12.77 0.54 16.16
CA ALA A 32 11.96 1.41 15.29
C ALA A 32 10.50 0.93 15.11
N SER A 33 10.26 -0.38 15.05
CA SER A 33 8.91 -0.96 14.86
C SER A 33 7.89 -0.61 15.95
N VAL A 34 8.35 -0.26 17.15
CA VAL A 34 7.50 0.18 18.28
C VAL A 34 8.00 1.50 18.89
N ASN A 35 8.67 2.33 18.09
CA ASN A 35 9.16 3.63 18.51
C ASN A 35 8.32 4.75 17.88
N PHE A 36 7.45 5.39 18.65
CA PHE A 36 6.59 6.47 18.14
C PHE A 36 7.38 7.63 17.50
N GLY A 37 8.52 8.02 18.09
CA GLY A 37 9.35 9.10 17.57
C GLY A 37 9.87 8.81 16.15
N PHE A 38 10.19 7.55 15.86
CA PHE A 38 10.56 7.12 14.52
C PHE A 38 9.39 7.29 13.53
N TYR A 39 8.21 6.78 13.86
CA TYR A 39 7.02 6.92 13.00
C TYR A 39 6.66 8.39 12.76
N GLN A 40 6.74 9.21 13.81
CA GLN A 40 6.50 10.66 13.73
C GLN A 40 7.49 11.31 12.76
N GLN A 41 8.79 11.06 12.92
CA GLN A 41 9.83 11.63 12.07
C GLN A 41 9.66 11.21 10.59
N GLN A 42 9.44 9.92 10.32
CA GLN A 42 9.25 9.42 8.95
C GLN A 42 8.00 10.03 8.29
N THR A 43 6.92 10.19 9.05
CA THR A 43 5.68 10.79 8.55
C THR A 43 5.87 12.28 8.26
N GLN A 44 6.55 13.02 9.14
CA GLN A 44 6.84 14.44 8.95
C GLN A 44 7.79 14.68 7.76
N LEU A 45 8.76 13.79 7.55
CA LEU A 45 9.64 13.82 6.40
C LEU A 45 8.86 13.64 5.09
N ALA A 46 7.98 12.64 5.02
CA ALA A 46 7.10 12.44 3.86
C ALA A 46 6.17 13.64 3.62
N GLU A 47 5.57 14.21 4.67
CA GLU A 47 4.69 15.38 4.58
C GLU A 47 5.45 16.64 4.11
N ALA A 48 6.65 16.87 4.63
CA ALA A 48 7.51 17.96 4.20
C ALA A 48 7.87 17.85 2.71
N ALA A 49 7.97 16.63 2.20
CA ALA A 49 8.20 16.32 0.78
C ALA A 49 6.91 16.23 -0.05
N ARG A 50 5.75 16.61 0.49
CA ARG A 50 4.44 16.65 -0.17
C ARG A 50 3.86 15.29 -0.59
N PHE A 51 4.27 14.21 0.07
CA PHE A 51 3.70 12.88 -0.18
C PHE A 51 2.18 12.87 0.04
N ASP A 52 1.48 12.07 -0.75
CA ASP A 52 0.03 11.90 -0.67
C ASP A 52 -0.37 11.22 0.64
N PHE A 53 0.40 10.21 1.08
CA PHE A 53 0.08 9.42 2.28
C PHE A 53 1.28 8.69 2.87
N VAL A 54 1.18 8.36 4.16
CA VAL A 54 1.90 7.24 4.77
C VAL A 54 1.01 6.01 4.83
N PHE A 55 1.62 4.84 4.70
CA PHE A 55 0.95 3.55 4.68
C PHE A 55 1.52 2.66 5.78
N ILE A 56 0.63 2.13 6.63
CA ILE A 56 0.97 1.17 7.68
C ILE A 56 0.36 -0.19 7.32
N ALA A 57 1.24 -1.12 6.93
CA ALA A 57 0.88 -2.50 6.64
C ALA A 57 0.64 -3.29 7.94
N ASP A 58 -0.17 -4.35 7.84
CA ASP A 58 -0.49 -5.18 9.00
C ASP A 58 -0.77 -6.65 8.64
N SER A 59 -0.67 -7.50 9.66
CA SER A 59 -1.03 -8.91 9.70
C SER A 59 -1.28 -9.32 11.16
N LEU A 60 -2.02 -10.39 11.36
CA LEU A 60 -2.56 -10.72 12.68
C LEU A 60 -2.12 -12.11 13.15
N HIS A 61 -0.97 -12.56 12.66
CA HIS A 61 -0.37 -13.84 13.02
C HIS A 61 1.14 -13.76 12.93
N ILE A 62 1.82 -14.41 13.88
CA ILE A 62 3.27 -14.52 13.96
C ILE A 62 3.68 -15.91 14.44
N HIS A 63 4.92 -16.27 14.15
CA HIS A 63 5.64 -17.42 14.71
C HIS A 63 7.10 -17.05 14.91
N GLU A 64 7.90 -17.91 15.53
CA GLU A 64 9.31 -17.66 15.90
C GLU A 64 10.23 -17.24 14.73
N LYS A 65 9.83 -17.55 13.49
CA LYS A 65 10.59 -17.22 12.26
C LYS A 65 10.04 -16.00 11.52
N SER A 66 8.98 -15.36 12.02
CA SER A 66 8.48 -14.11 11.43
C SER A 66 9.55 -13.04 11.47
N SER A 67 9.57 -12.14 10.47
CA SER A 67 10.57 -11.08 10.43
C SER A 67 10.44 -10.14 11.64
N PRO A 68 11.53 -9.45 12.06
CA PRO A 68 11.55 -8.60 13.24
C PRO A 68 10.41 -7.57 13.34
N HIS A 69 10.03 -6.92 12.24
CA HIS A 69 8.91 -5.97 12.26
C HIS A 69 7.57 -6.66 12.56
N TYR A 70 7.32 -7.80 11.92
CA TYR A 70 6.08 -8.56 12.14
C TYR A 70 5.99 -9.14 13.56
N LEU A 71 7.13 -9.48 14.18
CA LEU A 71 7.17 -9.98 15.57
C LEU A 71 6.70 -8.93 16.60
N ASN A 72 7.00 -7.65 16.38
CA ASN A 72 6.66 -6.59 17.33
C ASN A 72 6.47 -5.24 16.63
N ARG A 73 5.23 -4.77 16.57
CA ARG A 73 4.84 -3.51 15.92
C ARG A 73 3.59 -2.89 16.53
N PHE A 74 3.31 -1.64 16.17
CA PHE A 74 2.04 -0.98 16.50
C PHE A 74 0.85 -1.50 15.68
N GLU A 75 -0.34 -1.42 16.26
CA GLU A 75 -1.62 -1.57 15.55
C GLU A 75 -1.89 -0.30 14.69
N PRO A 76 -2.26 -0.45 13.40
CA PRO A 76 -2.32 0.67 12.43
C PRO A 76 -3.23 1.84 12.80
N LEU A 77 -4.46 1.60 13.24
CA LEU A 77 -5.42 2.68 13.52
C LEU A 77 -4.98 3.50 14.74
N THR A 78 -4.42 2.84 15.75
CA THR A 78 -3.92 3.49 16.97
C THR A 78 -2.72 4.39 16.66
N ILE A 79 -1.72 3.88 15.94
CA ILE A 79 -0.54 4.69 15.59
C ILE A 79 -0.90 5.84 14.64
N LEU A 80 -1.76 5.60 13.65
CA LEU A 80 -2.19 6.63 12.71
C LEU A 80 -3.05 7.71 13.39
N SER A 81 -3.84 7.36 14.41
CA SER A 81 -4.58 8.35 15.21
C SER A 81 -3.63 9.29 15.98
N ALA A 82 -2.52 8.77 16.50
CA ALA A 82 -1.49 9.59 17.13
C ALA A 82 -0.73 10.46 16.09
N LEU A 83 -0.43 9.92 14.92
CA LEU A 83 0.23 10.67 13.82
C LEU A 83 -0.69 11.74 13.22
N ALA A 84 -2.00 11.54 13.23
CA ALA A 84 -2.98 12.54 12.78
C ALA A 84 -2.82 13.86 13.53
N ALA A 85 -2.50 13.81 14.84
CA ALA A 85 -2.32 14.98 15.68
C ALA A 85 -0.99 15.72 15.45
N THR A 86 -0.02 15.11 14.75
CA THR A 86 1.32 15.67 14.53
C THR A 86 1.60 16.06 13.08
N THR A 87 0.57 15.96 12.22
CA THR A 87 0.61 16.21 10.77
C THR A 87 -0.63 16.99 10.31
N ARG A 88 -0.62 17.55 9.09
CA ARG A 88 -1.69 18.44 8.61
C ARG A 88 -2.34 18.03 7.29
N HIS A 89 -1.57 17.48 6.35
CA HIS A 89 -1.98 17.26 4.96
C HIS A 89 -1.81 15.81 4.51
N ILE A 90 -0.80 15.09 5.03
CA ILE A 90 -0.49 13.74 4.56
C ILE A 90 -1.60 12.75 4.90
N GLY A 91 -1.97 11.89 3.95
CA GLY A 91 -2.91 10.79 4.16
C GLY A 91 -2.40 9.75 5.16
N LEU A 92 -3.34 9.07 5.81
CA LEU A 92 -3.11 8.11 6.87
C LEU A 92 -3.77 6.78 6.49
N VAL A 93 -3.02 5.92 5.79
CA VAL A 93 -3.56 4.67 5.23
C VAL A 93 -3.27 3.49 6.15
N ALA A 94 -4.33 2.91 6.72
CA ALA A 94 -4.26 1.79 7.64
C ALA A 94 -4.66 0.48 6.94
N THR A 95 -3.87 -0.58 7.13
CA THR A 95 -4.29 -1.93 6.76
C THR A 95 -5.19 -2.51 7.83
N VAL A 96 -6.41 -2.92 7.46
CA VAL A 96 -7.34 -3.62 8.36
C VAL A 96 -7.98 -4.75 7.58
N THR A 97 -7.97 -5.95 8.15
CA THR A 97 -8.57 -7.14 7.51
C THR A 97 -10.09 -7.07 7.52
N VAL A 98 -10.75 -7.65 6.52
CA VAL A 98 -12.21 -7.86 6.50
C VAL A 98 -12.62 -9.25 7.01
N SER A 99 -11.68 -10.19 7.13
CA SER A 99 -12.00 -11.60 7.44
C SER A 99 -12.21 -11.85 8.92
N TYR A 100 -11.70 -10.95 9.77
CA TYR A 100 -11.59 -11.15 11.22
C TYR A 100 -12.09 -9.95 12.03
N THR A 101 -12.78 -9.02 11.39
CA THR A 101 -13.35 -7.83 12.05
C THR A 101 -14.83 -7.71 11.76
N GLU A 102 -15.54 -7.05 12.67
CA GLU A 102 -16.94 -6.69 12.46
C GLU A 102 -17.03 -5.38 11.66
N PRO A 103 -17.86 -5.30 10.60
CA PRO A 103 -17.92 -4.12 9.74
C PRO A 103 -18.41 -2.87 10.47
N PHE A 104 -19.27 -3.01 11.48
CA PHE A 104 -19.68 -1.85 12.30
C PHE A 104 -18.51 -1.27 13.11
N GLN A 105 -17.61 -2.11 13.61
CA GLN A 105 -16.42 -1.65 14.34
C GLN A 105 -15.45 -0.94 13.40
N VAL A 106 -15.16 -1.54 12.24
CA VAL A 106 -14.29 -0.95 11.20
C VAL A 106 -14.83 0.40 10.75
N ALA A 107 -16.14 0.50 10.46
CA ALA A 107 -16.76 1.75 10.05
C ALA A 107 -16.55 2.86 11.08
N ARG A 108 -16.75 2.56 12.38
CA ARG A 108 -16.54 3.53 13.47
C ARG A 108 -15.09 3.96 13.61
N GLN A 109 -14.15 3.00 13.60
CA GLN A 109 -12.73 3.30 13.81
C GLN A 109 -12.17 4.17 12.70
N PHE A 110 -12.45 3.83 11.44
CA PHE A 110 -12.00 4.64 10.31
C PHE A 110 -12.70 6.00 10.25
N ALA A 111 -14.00 6.09 10.51
CA ALA A 111 -14.69 7.39 10.56
C ALA A 111 -14.12 8.27 11.68
N SER A 112 -13.74 7.69 12.82
CA SER A 112 -13.09 8.42 13.91
C SER A 112 -11.71 8.94 13.50
N LEU A 113 -10.85 8.09 12.91
CA LEU A 113 -9.57 8.53 12.36
C LEU A 113 -9.78 9.63 11.32
N ASP A 114 -10.83 9.52 10.51
CA ASP A 114 -11.12 10.48 9.46
C ASP A 114 -11.54 11.85 10.01
N HIS A 115 -12.32 11.88 11.08
CA HIS A 115 -12.63 13.13 11.80
C HIS A 115 -11.40 13.72 12.51
N ILE A 116 -10.64 12.90 13.25
CA ILE A 116 -9.44 13.34 13.96
C ILE A 116 -8.42 13.95 12.99
N SER A 117 -8.27 13.34 11.82
CA SER A 117 -7.31 13.78 10.80
C SER A 117 -7.84 14.88 9.88
N GLY A 118 -9.13 15.22 9.92
CA GLY A 118 -9.72 16.24 9.06
C GLY A 118 -10.04 15.77 7.63
N GLY A 119 -10.26 14.48 7.42
CA GLY A 119 -10.55 13.88 6.12
C GLY A 119 -9.32 13.27 5.45
N ARG A 120 -8.39 12.68 6.20
CA ARG A 120 -7.14 12.11 5.67
C ARG A 120 -7.03 10.59 5.83
N ALA A 121 -8.07 9.91 6.30
CA ALA A 121 -8.03 8.46 6.49
C ALA A 121 -8.09 7.70 5.16
N GLY A 122 -7.33 6.62 5.06
CA GLY A 122 -7.46 5.60 4.02
C GLY A 122 -7.46 4.19 4.62
N TRP A 123 -8.22 3.29 4.01
CA TRP A 123 -8.33 1.90 4.43
C TRP A 123 -7.77 0.98 3.34
N ASN A 124 -6.67 0.31 3.63
CA ASN A 124 -6.21 -0.84 2.84
C ASN A 124 -6.98 -2.11 3.24
N VAL A 125 -7.89 -2.53 2.35
CA VAL A 125 -8.77 -3.67 2.53
C VAL A 125 -8.01 -4.96 2.26
N VAL A 126 -7.79 -5.76 3.30
CA VAL A 126 -7.05 -7.03 3.20
C VAL A 126 -7.96 -8.21 3.55
N THR A 127 -7.93 -9.26 2.73
CA THR A 127 -8.71 -10.49 2.96
C THR A 127 -8.01 -11.49 3.88
N SER A 128 -6.86 -11.13 4.45
CA SER A 128 -5.90 -12.01 5.11
C SER A 128 -5.34 -13.13 4.21
N TRP A 129 -4.08 -13.50 4.45
CA TRP A 129 -3.37 -14.52 3.67
C TRP A 129 -2.68 -15.57 4.55
N LEU A 130 -2.35 -15.24 5.80
CA LEU A 130 -1.79 -16.17 6.78
C LEU A 130 -2.90 -17.04 7.38
N SER A 131 -2.86 -18.35 7.14
CA SER A 131 -3.86 -19.30 7.65
C SER A 131 -3.96 -19.29 9.17
N GLY A 132 -2.82 -19.22 9.88
CA GLY A 132 -2.77 -19.16 11.34
C GLY A 132 -3.42 -17.92 11.95
N THR A 133 -3.85 -16.94 11.15
CA THR A 133 -4.66 -15.83 11.66
C THR A 133 -5.95 -16.34 12.30
N ALA A 134 -6.54 -17.43 11.81
CA ALA A 134 -7.81 -17.92 12.36
C ALA A 134 -7.73 -18.29 13.85
N ASP A 135 -6.58 -18.83 14.26
CA ASP A 135 -6.29 -19.28 15.63
C ASP A 135 -6.40 -18.14 16.66
N ASN A 136 -6.19 -16.89 16.24
CA ASN A 136 -6.23 -15.71 17.09
C ASN A 136 -7.63 -15.07 17.22
N PHE A 137 -8.63 -15.56 16.47
CA PHE A 137 -9.95 -14.92 16.37
C PHE A 137 -11.11 -15.85 16.73
N SER A 138 -10.84 -16.92 17.49
CA SER A 138 -11.83 -17.96 17.83
C SER A 138 -12.54 -18.52 16.58
N LYS A 139 -11.87 -18.51 15.43
CA LYS A 139 -12.35 -19.09 14.17
C LYS A 139 -11.59 -20.38 13.94
N GLY A 140 -12.30 -21.51 13.89
CA GLY A 140 -11.66 -22.82 13.77
C GLY A 140 -10.92 -23.04 12.45
N GLU A 141 -11.37 -22.40 11.35
CA GLU A 141 -10.76 -22.56 10.03
C GLU A 141 -10.54 -21.19 9.36
N HIS A 142 -9.41 -21.05 8.67
CA HIS A 142 -9.17 -19.92 7.79
C HIS A 142 -10.10 -20.01 6.57
N PRO A 143 -10.98 -19.01 6.30
CA PRO A 143 -11.95 -19.16 5.22
C PRO A 143 -11.25 -19.36 3.86
N PRO A 144 -11.79 -20.24 2.99
CA PRO A 144 -11.21 -20.46 1.67
C PRO A 144 -11.13 -19.18 0.83
N HIS A 145 -10.16 -19.09 -0.08
CA HIS A 145 -9.86 -17.85 -0.84
C HIS A 145 -11.08 -17.24 -1.53
N ALA A 146 -11.90 -18.05 -2.20
CA ALA A 146 -13.13 -17.57 -2.85
C ALA A 146 -14.15 -17.00 -1.84
N VAL A 147 -14.27 -17.60 -0.66
CA VAL A 147 -15.17 -17.12 0.41
C VAL A 147 -14.67 -15.79 0.95
N ARG A 148 -13.34 -15.62 1.12
CA ARG A 148 -12.78 -14.37 1.65
C ARG A 148 -13.10 -13.15 0.78
N TYR A 149 -13.16 -13.29 -0.54
CA TYR A 149 -13.56 -12.19 -1.43
C TYR A 149 -15.06 -11.90 -1.40
N ARG A 150 -15.91 -12.91 -1.18
CA ARG A 150 -17.36 -12.68 -0.96
C ARG A 150 -17.61 -11.96 0.36
N ILE A 151 -16.90 -12.36 1.43
CA ILE A 151 -16.88 -11.64 2.71
C ILE A 151 -16.42 -10.20 2.50
N ALA A 152 -15.32 -9.98 1.75
CA ALA A 152 -14.78 -8.65 1.49
C ALA A 152 -15.78 -7.73 0.78
N LYS A 153 -16.49 -8.26 -0.21
CA LYS A 153 -17.54 -7.54 -0.93
C LYS A 153 -18.68 -7.13 -0.01
N GLU A 154 -19.24 -8.06 0.76
CA GLU A 154 -20.33 -7.70 1.67
C GLU A 154 -19.86 -6.76 2.79
N HIS A 155 -18.66 -6.98 3.33
CA HIS A 155 -18.10 -6.17 4.39
C HIS A 155 -17.89 -4.71 3.94
N ILE A 156 -17.35 -4.48 2.74
CA ILE A 156 -17.15 -3.11 2.25
C ILE A 156 -18.48 -2.42 1.90
N GLU A 157 -19.46 -3.17 1.40
CA GLU A 157 -20.82 -2.68 1.17
C GLU A 157 -21.47 -2.20 2.47
N VAL A 158 -21.36 -2.99 3.55
CA VAL A 158 -21.84 -2.61 4.89
C VAL A 158 -21.12 -1.39 5.42
N VAL A 159 -19.79 -1.34 5.35
CA VAL A 159 -19.00 -0.20 5.86
C VAL A 159 -19.34 1.10 5.11
N LYS A 160 -19.33 1.08 3.78
CA LYS A 160 -19.75 2.24 2.97
C LYS A 160 -21.21 2.62 3.24
N GLY A 161 -22.07 1.64 3.54
CA GLY A 161 -23.44 1.83 3.98
C GLY A 161 -23.56 2.62 5.28
N LEU A 162 -22.80 2.18 6.28
CA LEU A 162 -22.76 2.84 7.59
C LEU A 162 -22.17 4.24 7.52
N TRP A 163 -21.14 4.47 6.68
CA TRP A 163 -20.60 5.82 6.52
C TRP A 163 -21.61 6.81 5.92
N ASP A 164 -22.65 6.36 5.21
CA ASP A 164 -23.71 7.25 4.72
C ASP A 164 -24.91 7.37 5.68
N SER A 165 -24.83 6.83 6.91
CA SER A 165 -25.94 6.92 7.88
C SER A 165 -26.35 8.36 8.22
N TRP A 166 -25.43 9.31 8.15
CA TRP A 166 -25.71 10.74 8.35
C TRP A 166 -25.49 11.49 7.05
N GLU A 167 -26.47 12.28 6.61
CA GLU A 167 -26.26 13.24 5.51
C GLU A 167 -25.27 14.34 5.94
N ASP A 168 -24.62 14.98 4.96
CA ASP A 168 -23.50 15.91 5.21
C ASP A 168 -23.91 17.12 6.07
N ASP A 169 -25.17 17.56 5.96
CA ASP A 169 -25.75 18.68 6.68
C ASP A 169 -26.78 18.23 7.75
N ALA A 170 -26.65 16.99 8.25
CA ALA A 170 -27.58 16.45 9.25
C ALA A 170 -27.51 17.14 10.61
N PHE A 171 -26.37 17.73 11.00
CA PHE A 171 -26.21 18.37 12.31
C PHE A 171 -26.39 19.89 12.23
N ALA A 172 -27.62 20.36 12.47
CA ALA A 172 -27.96 21.79 12.45
C ALA A 172 -27.41 22.58 13.64
N TYR A 173 -27.24 21.94 14.81
CA TYR A 173 -26.82 22.59 16.07
C TYR A 173 -27.61 23.88 16.41
N ASP A 174 -28.92 23.90 16.12
CA ASP A 174 -29.78 25.06 16.39
C ASP A 174 -30.10 25.14 17.89
N LYS A 175 -29.30 25.95 18.60
CA LYS A 175 -29.45 26.20 20.03
C LYS A 175 -30.74 26.96 20.39
N GLN A 176 -31.31 27.72 19.46
CA GLN A 176 -32.54 28.48 19.72
C GLN A 176 -33.77 27.57 19.71
N LYS A 177 -33.82 26.63 18.77
CA LYS A 177 -34.90 25.63 18.68
C LYS A 177 -34.66 24.39 19.53
N GLY A 178 -33.45 24.19 20.04
CA GLY A 178 -33.06 22.97 20.74
C GLY A 178 -32.85 21.76 19.81
N GLU A 179 -32.60 22.01 18.52
CA GLU A 179 -32.44 20.97 17.50
C GLU A 179 -30.95 20.65 17.31
N PHE A 180 -30.51 19.49 17.81
CA PHE A 180 -29.12 19.04 17.64
C PHE A 180 -28.83 18.57 16.21
N PHE A 181 -29.81 17.92 15.58
CA PHE A 181 -29.73 17.41 14.22
C PHE A 181 -31.09 17.53 13.52
N THR A 182 -31.09 17.65 12.20
CA THR A 182 -32.29 17.78 11.37
C THR A 182 -33.00 16.44 11.22
N PRO A 183 -34.28 16.33 11.66
CA PRO A 183 -35.06 15.11 11.47
C PRO A 183 -35.14 14.68 10.00
N GLY A 184 -35.05 13.38 9.74
CA GLY A 184 -35.07 12.82 8.38
C GLY A 184 -33.70 12.63 7.74
N LYS A 185 -32.62 13.18 8.31
CA LYS A 185 -31.24 13.07 7.79
C LYS A 185 -30.37 11.99 8.45
N LEU A 186 -31.00 11.09 9.22
CA LEU A 186 -30.39 9.93 9.87
C LEU A 186 -31.00 8.65 9.32
N HIS A 187 -30.16 7.78 8.79
CA HIS A 187 -30.56 6.59 8.05
C HIS A 187 -29.96 5.31 8.64
N ALA A 188 -30.84 4.39 9.04
CA ALA A 188 -30.43 3.03 9.37
C ALA A 188 -30.07 2.26 8.09
N LEU A 189 -29.05 1.41 8.16
CA LEU A 189 -28.59 0.61 7.02
C LEU A 189 -29.53 -0.59 6.74
N ASN A 190 -30.00 -1.26 7.80
CA ASN A 190 -30.86 -2.44 7.73
C ASN A 190 -30.34 -3.57 6.81
N HIS A 191 -29.01 -3.76 6.75
CA HIS A 191 -28.38 -4.78 5.92
C HIS A 191 -28.62 -6.18 6.47
N LYS A 192 -28.98 -7.12 5.59
CA LYS A 192 -29.09 -8.56 5.86
C LYS A 192 -28.55 -9.32 4.64
N GLY A 193 -27.29 -9.75 4.70
CA GLY A 193 -26.62 -10.49 3.62
C GLY A 193 -26.27 -11.92 4.01
N GLU A 194 -25.32 -12.50 3.27
CA GLU A 194 -24.84 -13.88 3.48
C GLU A 194 -24.01 -13.97 4.76
N PHE A 195 -23.15 -12.98 5.00
CA PHE A 195 -22.17 -13.01 6.09
C PHE A 195 -22.52 -12.08 7.25
N PHE A 196 -23.24 -10.98 7.00
CA PHE A 196 -23.48 -9.93 8.00
C PHE A 196 -24.95 -9.53 8.09
N SER A 197 -25.37 -9.18 9.31
CA SER A 197 -26.69 -8.60 9.61
C SER A 197 -26.49 -7.37 10.48
N VAL A 198 -26.62 -6.18 9.89
CA VAL A 198 -26.23 -4.91 10.53
C VAL A 198 -27.33 -3.86 10.35
N LYS A 199 -27.96 -3.47 11.46
CA LYS A 199 -29.05 -2.50 11.46
C LYS A 199 -28.59 -1.06 11.20
N GLY A 200 -27.49 -0.63 11.82
CA GLY A 200 -27.15 0.79 11.92
C GLY A 200 -28.19 1.59 12.75
N PRO A 201 -28.19 2.92 12.66
CA PRO A 201 -27.23 3.77 11.95
C PRO A 201 -25.83 3.76 12.59
N LEU A 202 -24.84 4.27 11.88
CA LEU A 202 -23.53 4.58 12.47
C LEU A 202 -23.65 5.76 13.45
N ASN A 203 -22.88 5.73 14.53
CA ASN A 203 -22.92 6.75 15.59
C ASN A 203 -21.85 7.84 15.43
N ILE A 204 -21.41 8.11 14.20
CA ILE A 204 -20.49 9.18 13.85
C ILE A 204 -20.81 9.68 12.43
N ALA A 205 -20.71 11.00 12.22
CA ALA A 205 -21.02 11.65 10.95
C ALA A 205 -19.95 11.39 9.87
N ARG A 206 -20.21 11.81 8.64
CA ARG A 206 -19.23 11.85 7.54
C ARG A 206 -18.16 12.91 7.81
N SER A 207 -16.95 12.68 7.28
CA SER A 207 -15.87 13.68 7.32
C SER A 207 -15.96 14.61 6.11
N LYS A 208 -15.03 15.57 6.01
CA LYS A 208 -14.91 16.46 4.84
C LYS A 208 -14.62 15.73 3.52
N GLN A 209 -14.07 14.51 3.58
CA GLN A 209 -13.86 13.69 2.38
C GLN A 209 -15.00 12.70 2.12
N GLY A 210 -16.12 12.82 2.86
CA GLY A 210 -17.29 11.95 2.78
C GLY A 210 -17.01 10.58 3.40
N GLN A 211 -16.16 9.80 2.74
CA GLN A 211 -15.76 8.46 3.16
C GLN A 211 -14.24 8.28 3.02
N PRO A 212 -13.58 7.55 3.94
CA PRO A 212 -12.17 7.17 3.81
C PRO A 212 -11.85 6.56 2.45
N VAL A 213 -10.63 6.83 1.96
CA VAL A 213 -10.15 6.32 0.66
C VAL A 213 -9.90 4.82 0.73
N ILE A 214 -10.35 4.06 -0.26
CA ILE A 214 -10.19 2.60 -0.29
C ILE A 214 -8.93 2.20 -1.06
N PHE A 215 -8.00 1.55 -0.36
CA PHE A 215 -6.83 0.90 -0.91
C PHE A 215 -7.03 -0.62 -0.97
N GLN A 216 -6.37 -1.29 -1.91
CA GLN A 216 -6.41 -2.75 -2.03
C GLN A 216 -5.12 -3.28 -2.68
N ALA A 217 -4.81 -4.57 -2.53
CA ALA A 217 -3.56 -5.18 -3.03
C ALA A 217 -3.71 -6.58 -3.65
N GLY A 218 -4.86 -6.87 -4.24
CA GLY A 218 -5.23 -8.16 -4.81
C GLY A 218 -4.62 -8.35 -6.21
N THR A 219 -3.88 -9.44 -6.37
CA THR A 219 -3.22 -9.79 -7.64
C THR A 219 -3.88 -10.97 -8.36
N SER A 220 -4.69 -11.78 -7.67
CA SER A 220 -5.49 -12.87 -8.26
C SER A 220 -6.65 -12.33 -9.09
N GLU A 221 -7.22 -13.13 -10.00
CA GLU A 221 -8.33 -12.70 -10.85
C GLU A 221 -9.53 -12.15 -10.04
N ALA A 222 -9.93 -12.86 -8.99
CA ALA A 222 -10.95 -12.38 -8.04
C ALA A 222 -10.52 -11.09 -7.33
N GLY A 223 -9.24 -10.99 -6.97
CA GLY A 223 -8.64 -9.80 -6.37
C GLY A 223 -8.69 -8.59 -7.28
N ARG A 224 -8.30 -8.74 -8.55
CA ARG A 224 -8.30 -7.66 -9.54
C ARG A 224 -9.71 -7.18 -9.85
N ASN A 225 -10.67 -8.10 -10.00
CA ASN A 225 -12.09 -7.75 -10.16
C ASN A 225 -12.63 -6.98 -8.96
N PHE A 226 -12.37 -7.48 -7.74
CA PHE A 226 -12.76 -6.81 -6.51
C PHE A 226 -12.12 -5.41 -6.42
N ALA A 227 -10.83 -5.30 -6.69
CA ALA A 227 -10.07 -4.06 -6.64
C ALA A 227 -10.61 -3.02 -7.62
N ALA A 228 -10.76 -3.41 -8.89
CA ALA A 228 -11.25 -2.58 -9.96
C ALA A 228 -12.67 -2.06 -9.70
N GLN A 229 -13.53 -2.84 -9.04
CA GLN A 229 -14.88 -2.41 -8.71
C GLN A 229 -14.95 -1.50 -7.47
N ASN A 230 -14.09 -1.70 -6.46
CA ASN A 230 -14.33 -1.15 -5.11
C ASN A 230 -13.30 -0.14 -4.60
N SER A 231 -12.13 -0.05 -5.24
CA SER A 231 -10.97 0.67 -4.68
C SER A 231 -10.72 2.01 -5.36
N ASP A 232 -10.19 2.97 -4.63
CA ASP A 232 -9.72 4.26 -5.14
C ASP A 232 -8.22 4.20 -5.51
N ALA A 233 -7.45 3.35 -4.83
CA ALA A 233 -6.04 3.13 -5.11
C ALA A 233 -5.66 1.64 -4.94
N ILE A 234 -4.66 1.18 -5.70
CA ILE A 234 -4.14 -0.18 -5.66
C ILE A 234 -2.65 -0.12 -5.32
N PHE A 235 -2.27 -0.83 -4.27
CA PHE A 235 -0.89 -1.16 -3.99
C PHE A 235 -0.54 -2.49 -4.64
N VAL A 236 0.48 -2.51 -5.49
CA VAL A 236 0.90 -3.74 -6.19
C VAL A 236 2.42 -3.87 -6.13
N HIS A 237 2.92 -5.10 -6.13
CA HIS A 237 4.33 -5.35 -6.41
C HIS A 237 4.42 -5.84 -7.85
N ALA A 238 5.24 -5.17 -8.65
CA ALA A 238 5.59 -5.60 -9.99
C ALA A 238 7.09 -5.85 -10.04
N GLU A 239 7.50 -6.94 -10.67
CA GLU A 239 8.92 -7.33 -10.77
C GLU A 239 9.62 -6.63 -11.94
N SER A 240 8.87 -6.18 -12.93
CA SER A 240 9.38 -5.50 -14.13
C SER A 240 8.42 -4.42 -14.64
N PHE A 241 8.93 -3.52 -15.48
CA PHE A 241 8.13 -2.51 -16.17
C PHE A 241 7.00 -3.14 -17.01
N ASP A 242 7.28 -4.21 -17.77
CA ASP A 242 6.29 -4.85 -18.63
C ASP A 242 5.15 -5.48 -17.83
N GLU A 243 5.46 -6.12 -16.70
CA GLU A 243 4.46 -6.65 -15.78
C GLU A 243 3.61 -5.52 -15.19
N ALA A 244 4.25 -4.44 -14.73
CA ALA A 244 3.56 -3.27 -14.19
C ALA A 244 2.60 -2.65 -15.22
N ARG A 245 3.05 -2.50 -16.46
CA ARG A 245 2.24 -1.99 -17.58
C ARG A 245 1.08 -2.91 -17.93
N ALA A 246 1.31 -4.22 -18.00
CA ALA A 246 0.24 -5.19 -18.25
C ALA A 246 -0.81 -5.17 -17.13
N TYR A 247 -0.37 -5.14 -15.87
CA TYR A 247 -1.26 -5.01 -14.71
C TYR A 247 -2.03 -3.69 -14.72
N TYR A 248 -1.36 -2.58 -15.05
CA TYR A 248 -1.98 -1.26 -15.16
C TYR A 248 -3.13 -1.29 -16.16
N GLN A 249 -2.87 -1.75 -17.38
CA GLN A 249 -3.87 -1.81 -18.46
C GLN A 249 -5.06 -2.71 -18.10
N ASP A 250 -4.80 -3.89 -17.52
CA ASP A 250 -5.85 -4.84 -17.09
C ASP A 250 -6.78 -4.19 -16.05
N LEU A 251 -6.24 -3.54 -15.02
CA LEU A 251 -7.06 -2.93 -13.96
C LEU A 251 -7.84 -1.70 -14.45
N LYS A 252 -7.24 -0.88 -15.32
CA LYS A 252 -7.95 0.25 -15.95
C LYS A 252 -9.11 -0.23 -16.82
N GLN A 253 -8.90 -1.28 -17.62
CA GLN A 253 -9.95 -1.89 -18.44
C GLN A 253 -11.07 -2.50 -17.59
N ARG A 254 -10.73 -3.18 -16.49
CA ARG A 254 -11.75 -3.72 -15.57
C ARG A 254 -12.57 -2.60 -14.91
N ALA A 255 -11.92 -1.52 -14.48
CA ALA A 255 -12.62 -0.38 -13.90
C ALA A 255 -13.64 0.21 -14.87
N ASP A 256 -13.23 0.42 -16.14
CA ASP A 256 -14.11 0.86 -17.22
C ASP A 256 -15.28 -0.12 -17.44
N GLY A 257 -14.99 -1.43 -17.49
CA GLY A 257 -15.99 -2.48 -17.64
C GLY A 257 -17.01 -2.55 -16.49
N PHE A 258 -16.67 -2.03 -15.30
CA PHE A 258 -17.59 -1.86 -14.18
C PHE A 258 -18.29 -0.49 -14.15
N GLY A 259 -18.13 0.33 -15.18
CA GLY A 259 -18.74 1.66 -15.31
C GLY A 259 -18.08 2.73 -14.44
N ARG A 260 -16.82 2.53 -14.03
CA ARG A 260 -16.04 3.51 -13.26
C ARG A 260 -15.08 4.25 -14.18
N ASP A 261 -14.83 5.52 -13.89
CA ASP A 261 -13.74 6.26 -14.53
C ASP A 261 -12.38 5.58 -14.21
N PRO A 262 -11.65 5.07 -15.22
CA PRO A 262 -10.34 4.46 -15.00
C PRO A 262 -9.31 5.43 -14.39
N HIS A 263 -9.48 6.74 -14.57
CA HIS A 263 -8.61 7.74 -13.97
C HIS A 263 -8.84 7.93 -12.47
N ALA A 264 -10.00 7.52 -11.95
CA ALA A 264 -10.31 7.52 -10.52
C ALA A 264 -9.74 6.31 -9.76
N LEU A 265 -9.11 5.35 -10.44
CA LEU A 265 -8.43 4.20 -9.83
C LEU A 265 -6.92 4.36 -9.94
N SER A 266 -6.23 4.76 -8.88
CA SER A 266 -4.78 4.95 -8.92
C SER A 266 -4.02 3.64 -8.77
N ILE A 267 -3.06 3.34 -9.65
CA ILE A 267 -2.22 2.13 -9.56
C ILE A 267 -0.82 2.52 -9.10
N LEU A 268 -0.42 2.03 -7.93
CA LEU A 268 0.76 2.47 -7.19
C LEU A 268 1.70 1.30 -6.89
N PRO A 269 2.63 0.96 -7.80
CA PRO A 269 3.63 -0.05 -7.54
C PRO A 269 4.53 0.30 -6.34
N GLY A 270 4.85 -0.69 -5.52
CA GLY A 270 5.86 -0.59 -4.47
C GLY A 270 7.26 -0.60 -5.07
N ILE A 271 8.06 0.43 -4.79
CA ILE A 271 9.46 0.50 -5.21
C ILE A 271 10.39 0.59 -4.00
N ARG A 272 11.63 0.14 -4.20
CA ARG A 272 12.68 0.07 -3.17
C ARG A 272 13.91 0.85 -3.65
N PRO A 273 13.85 2.20 -3.64
CA PRO A 273 14.93 2.99 -4.21
C PRO A 273 16.18 2.93 -3.33
N ILE A 274 17.34 2.87 -3.98
CA ILE A 274 18.65 3.08 -3.34
C ILE A 274 19.30 4.24 -4.09
N VAL A 275 19.42 5.37 -3.41
CA VAL A 275 19.88 6.64 -4.00
C VAL A 275 21.24 7.01 -3.44
N GLY A 276 22.16 7.44 -4.31
CA GLY A 276 23.46 8.04 -3.96
C GLY A 276 23.75 9.26 -4.83
N ARG A 277 24.59 10.19 -4.40
CA ARG A 277 24.94 11.42 -5.14
C ARG A 277 25.65 11.14 -6.45
N ASP A 278 26.43 10.07 -6.48
CA ASP A 278 27.18 9.58 -7.62
C ASP A 278 27.19 8.04 -7.63
N GLU A 279 27.71 7.46 -8.71
CA GLU A 279 27.76 6.00 -8.89
C GLU A 279 28.55 5.28 -7.81
N ALA A 280 29.58 5.92 -7.23
CA ALA A 280 30.37 5.31 -6.16
C ALA A 280 29.56 5.21 -4.86
N GLU A 281 28.80 6.25 -4.52
CA GLU A 281 27.90 6.23 -3.37
C GLU A 281 26.72 5.28 -3.59
N VAL A 282 26.16 5.21 -4.80
CA VAL A 282 25.13 4.22 -5.17
C VAL A 282 25.65 2.81 -4.93
N GLU A 283 26.85 2.50 -5.43
CA GLU A 283 27.47 1.19 -5.26
C GLU A 283 27.73 0.87 -3.78
N SER A 284 28.28 1.81 -3.02
CA SER A 284 28.52 1.64 -1.59
C SER A 284 27.22 1.35 -0.82
N ARG A 285 26.15 2.08 -1.11
CA ARG A 285 24.84 1.92 -0.44
C ARG A 285 24.14 0.64 -0.87
N TYR A 286 24.27 0.25 -2.14
CA TYR A 286 23.78 -1.03 -2.63
C TYR A 286 24.46 -2.19 -1.89
N ARG A 287 25.79 -2.16 -1.73
CA ARG A 287 26.52 -3.17 -0.95
C ARG A 287 26.07 -3.23 0.51
N GLN A 288 25.90 -2.08 1.16
CA GLN A 288 25.36 -2.03 2.53
C GLN A 288 24.00 -2.73 2.63
N ALA A 289 23.10 -2.50 1.67
CA ALA A 289 21.80 -3.17 1.66
C ALA A 289 21.94 -4.69 1.46
N VAL A 290 22.83 -5.12 0.56
CA VAL A 290 23.12 -6.53 0.27
C VAL A 290 23.70 -7.25 1.48
N GLU A 291 24.61 -6.62 2.23
CA GLU A 291 25.26 -7.20 3.42
C GLU A 291 24.29 -7.45 4.60
N LEU A 292 23.09 -6.85 4.57
CA LEU A 292 22.06 -7.08 5.59
C LEU A 292 21.33 -8.41 5.37
N VAL A 293 21.30 -8.91 4.12
CA VAL A 293 20.70 -10.21 3.80
C VAL A 293 21.60 -11.32 4.36
N THR A 294 21.03 -12.23 5.15
CA THR A 294 21.79 -13.39 5.61
C THR A 294 22.09 -14.30 4.43
N ILE A 295 23.28 -14.90 4.42
CA ILE A 295 23.65 -15.74 3.29
C ILE A 295 22.78 -16.99 3.23
N GLU A 296 22.36 -17.50 4.38
CA GLU A 296 21.47 -18.64 4.52
C GLU A 296 20.12 -18.36 3.84
N ASP A 297 19.50 -17.20 4.08
CA ASP A 297 18.24 -16.82 3.44
C ASP A 297 18.43 -16.59 1.94
N ALA A 298 19.57 -16.00 1.54
CA ALA A 298 19.87 -15.71 0.15
C ALA A 298 20.04 -16.99 -0.70
N ILE A 299 20.70 -18.01 -0.15
CA ILE A 299 20.85 -19.33 -0.76
C ILE A 299 19.48 -20.00 -0.94
N VAL A 300 18.63 -19.95 0.10
CA VAL A 300 17.27 -20.53 0.03
C VAL A 300 16.43 -19.82 -1.04
N ALA A 301 16.51 -18.49 -1.11
CA ALA A 301 15.81 -17.72 -2.13
C ALA A 301 16.30 -18.09 -3.55
N LEU A 302 17.62 -18.20 -3.73
CA LEU A 302 18.26 -18.59 -4.98
C LEU A 302 17.86 -20.00 -5.44
N GLY A 303 17.49 -20.92 -4.54
CA GLY A 303 17.01 -22.25 -4.90
C GLY A 303 15.73 -22.26 -5.75
N ARG A 304 14.84 -21.28 -5.55
CA ARG A 304 13.47 -21.30 -6.13
C ARG A 304 13.43 -21.33 -7.65
N PRO A 305 14.16 -20.45 -8.38
CA PRO A 305 14.21 -20.52 -9.85
C PRO A 305 14.77 -21.84 -10.37
N PHE A 306 15.50 -22.58 -9.54
CA PHE A 306 16.16 -23.85 -9.84
C PHE A 306 15.39 -25.07 -9.30
N ASN A 307 14.07 -24.96 -9.12
CA ASN A 307 13.21 -26.03 -8.58
C ASN A 307 13.55 -26.36 -7.12
N ASP A 308 13.68 -25.31 -6.31
CA ASP A 308 14.05 -25.37 -4.89
C ASP A 308 15.35 -26.15 -4.64
N HIS A 309 16.29 -26.02 -5.57
CA HIS A 309 17.59 -26.69 -5.48
C HIS A 309 18.36 -26.24 -4.24
N ASP A 310 18.94 -27.21 -3.55
CA ASP A 310 19.73 -26.94 -2.35
C ASP A 310 21.12 -26.41 -2.73
N PHE A 311 21.29 -25.10 -2.73
CA PHE A 311 22.58 -24.47 -2.99
C PHE A 311 23.54 -24.54 -1.79
N SER A 312 23.09 -24.95 -0.59
CA SER A 312 23.96 -25.04 0.59
C SER A 312 25.00 -26.15 0.48
N GLN A 313 24.83 -27.08 -0.47
CA GLN A 313 25.78 -28.16 -0.77
C GLN A 313 27.06 -27.67 -1.47
N TYR A 314 27.09 -26.43 -1.97
CA TYR A 314 28.24 -25.88 -2.70
C TYR A 314 29.03 -24.89 -1.82
N PRO A 315 30.36 -24.79 -2.03
CA PRO A 315 31.17 -23.77 -1.38
C PRO A 315 30.77 -22.35 -1.82
N LEU A 316 30.60 -21.45 -0.85
CA LEU A 316 30.03 -20.12 -1.10
C LEU A 316 30.94 -19.17 -1.88
N ASP A 317 32.23 -19.24 -1.60
CA ASP A 317 33.23 -18.30 -2.13
C ASP A 317 33.97 -18.85 -3.36
N GLU A 318 33.46 -19.95 -3.94
CA GLU A 318 33.91 -20.52 -5.21
C GLU A 318 32.99 -20.03 -6.35
N PRO A 319 33.45 -20.11 -7.62
CA PRO A 319 32.64 -19.77 -8.78
C PRO A 319 31.26 -20.44 -8.75
N PHE A 320 30.23 -19.74 -9.20
CA PHE A 320 28.88 -20.27 -9.26
C PHE A 320 28.86 -21.65 -9.94
N PRO A 321 28.21 -22.67 -9.35
CA PRO A 321 28.30 -24.04 -9.84
C PRO A 321 27.76 -24.16 -11.27
N GLU A 322 28.39 -25.02 -12.07
CA GLU A 322 27.87 -25.38 -13.39
C GLU A 322 26.68 -26.34 -13.23
N LEU A 323 25.48 -25.78 -13.34
CA LEU A 323 24.22 -26.49 -13.05
C LEU A 323 23.59 -27.19 -14.27
N GLY A 324 24.19 -27.07 -15.46
CA GLY A 324 23.64 -27.63 -16.71
C GLY A 324 22.18 -27.21 -16.98
N ASP A 325 21.32 -28.20 -17.22
CA ASP A 325 19.89 -28.01 -17.51
C ASP A 325 19.03 -27.84 -16.25
N LEU A 326 19.64 -27.79 -15.06
CA LEU A 326 18.89 -27.60 -13.82
C LEU A 326 18.17 -26.24 -13.85
N GLY A 327 16.89 -26.26 -13.50
CA GLY A 327 15.95 -25.15 -13.69
C GLY A 327 15.16 -25.16 -15.01
N SER A 328 15.40 -26.12 -15.93
CA SER A 328 14.68 -26.20 -17.22
C SER A 328 13.19 -26.54 -17.08
N ASN A 329 12.81 -27.24 -16.01
CA ASN A 329 11.42 -27.61 -15.69
C ASN A 329 10.77 -26.66 -14.66
N SER A 330 11.43 -25.57 -14.29
CA SER A 330 10.93 -24.53 -13.37
C SER A 330 10.84 -23.18 -14.10
N GLN A 331 11.42 -22.10 -13.55
CA GLN A 331 11.48 -20.79 -14.19
C GLN A 331 12.67 -20.72 -15.16
N LYS A 332 12.64 -21.48 -16.25
CA LYS A 332 13.76 -21.60 -17.22
C LYS A 332 14.38 -20.26 -17.61
N GLY A 333 13.55 -19.26 -17.95
CA GLY A 333 14.05 -17.92 -18.32
C GLY A 333 14.69 -17.13 -17.17
N GLY A 334 14.38 -17.45 -15.91
CA GLY A 334 15.01 -16.86 -14.73
C GLY A 334 16.32 -17.56 -14.36
N SER A 335 16.31 -18.89 -14.30
CA SER A 335 17.49 -19.71 -14.03
C SER A 335 18.58 -19.53 -15.10
N ASP A 336 18.22 -19.42 -16.38
CA ASP A 336 19.17 -19.17 -17.46
C ASP A 336 19.84 -17.79 -17.35
N ARG A 337 19.07 -16.75 -17.00
CA ARG A 337 19.62 -15.39 -16.75
C ARG A 337 20.59 -15.36 -15.58
N ILE A 338 20.28 -16.07 -14.49
CA ILE A 338 21.17 -16.18 -13.33
C ILE A 338 22.47 -16.89 -13.71
N LYS A 339 22.38 -18.03 -14.39
CA LYS A 339 23.56 -18.77 -14.89
C LYS A 339 24.40 -17.90 -15.84
N GLN A 340 23.76 -17.14 -16.71
CA GLN A 340 24.45 -16.24 -17.64
C GLN A 340 25.17 -15.10 -16.91
N LEU A 341 24.47 -14.39 -16.00
CA LEU A 341 25.07 -13.32 -15.19
C LEU A 341 26.29 -13.82 -14.39
N ALA A 342 26.15 -14.99 -13.76
CA ALA A 342 27.22 -15.59 -12.97
C ALA A 342 28.47 -15.89 -13.81
N ARG A 343 28.29 -16.38 -15.05
CA ARG A 343 29.38 -16.65 -15.99
C ARG A 343 30.00 -15.37 -16.56
N ASP A 344 29.17 -14.43 -16.98
CA ASP A 344 29.61 -13.20 -17.65
C ASP A 344 30.45 -12.32 -16.70
N GLU A 345 30.14 -12.33 -15.41
CA GLU A 345 30.85 -11.55 -14.39
C GLU A 345 31.82 -12.38 -13.50
N GLY A 346 31.88 -13.70 -13.68
CA GLY A 346 32.75 -14.57 -12.89
C GLY A 346 32.41 -14.59 -11.39
N LEU A 347 31.12 -14.58 -11.05
CA LEU A 347 30.65 -14.43 -9.68
C LEU A 347 30.73 -15.73 -8.88
N SER A 348 31.02 -15.60 -7.59
CA SER A 348 30.88 -16.69 -6.62
C SER A 348 29.41 -17.01 -6.32
N LEU A 349 29.14 -18.20 -5.74
CA LEU A 349 27.78 -18.54 -5.29
C LEU A 349 27.24 -17.50 -4.29
N ARG A 350 28.08 -17.01 -3.38
CA ARG A 350 27.72 -15.97 -2.41
C ARG A 350 27.21 -14.71 -3.11
N GLU A 351 27.97 -14.22 -4.07
CA GLU A 351 27.62 -12.99 -4.80
C GLU A 351 26.33 -13.17 -5.60
N VAL A 352 26.13 -14.31 -6.26
CA VAL A 352 24.91 -14.59 -7.00
C VAL A 352 23.69 -14.67 -6.09
N ALA A 353 23.78 -15.40 -4.97
CA ALA A 353 22.69 -15.53 -4.00
C ALA A 353 22.28 -14.18 -3.41
N LEU A 354 23.28 -13.37 -3.03
CA LEU A 354 23.06 -12.05 -2.46
C LEU A 354 22.47 -11.06 -3.47
N ARG A 355 22.99 -11.01 -4.71
CA ARG A 355 22.44 -10.17 -5.79
C ARG A 355 21.04 -10.59 -6.22
N PHE A 356 20.75 -11.90 -6.22
CA PHE A 356 19.40 -12.40 -6.50
C PHE A 356 18.40 -11.93 -5.44
N SER A 357 18.84 -11.84 -4.18
CA SER A 357 18.01 -11.44 -3.04
C SER A 357 17.69 -9.94 -3.03
N LEU A 358 18.58 -9.10 -3.58
CA LEU A 358 18.38 -7.67 -3.78
C LEU A 358 18.77 -7.28 -5.22
N PRO A 359 17.93 -7.58 -6.23
CA PRO A 359 18.26 -7.29 -7.62
C PRO A 359 18.45 -5.79 -7.83
N ARG A 360 19.47 -5.41 -8.61
CA ARG A 360 19.70 -4.03 -9.03
C ARG A 360 18.67 -3.66 -10.10
N ARG A 361 17.58 -3.01 -9.67
CA ARG A 361 16.42 -2.62 -10.51
C ARG A 361 16.51 -1.16 -10.95
N ASP A 362 15.54 -0.74 -11.75
CA ASP A 362 15.35 0.62 -12.30
C ASP A 362 15.44 1.76 -11.27
N PHE A 363 15.28 1.47 -9.97
CA PHE A 363 15.23 2.47 -8.90
C PHE A 363 16.52 2.52 -8.05
N VAL A 364 17.63 1.96 -8.53
CA VAL A 364 18.94 2.02 -7.88
C VAL A 364 19.88 2.90 -8.69
N GLY A 365 20.18 4.11 -8.22
CA GLY A 365 20.98 5.05 -9.00
C GLY A 365 21.08 6.45 -8.39
N THR A 366 21.61 7.38 -9.19
CA THR A 366 21.60 8.82 -8.86
C THR A 366 20.17 9.37 -8.80
N PRO A 367 19.95 10.56 -8.20
CA PRO A 367 18.61 11.14 -8.16
C PRO A 367 17.98 11.33 -9.54
N GLN A 368 18.80 11.66 -10.55
CA GLN A 368 18.40 11.77 -11.95
C GLN A 368 17.97 10.41 -12.51
N HIS A 369 18.77 9.37 -12.31
CA HIS A 369 18.45 8.01 -12.76
C HIS A 369 17.10 7.54 -12.20
N VAL A 370 16.91 7.68 -10.88
CA VAL A 370 15.66 7.24 -10.22
C VAL A 370 14.47 8.07 -10.71
N ALA A 371 14.65 9.38 -10.91
CA ALA A 371 13.60 10.23 -11.49
C ALA A 371 13.28 9.87 -12.94
N ASP A 372 14.27 9.51 -13.76
CA ASP A 372 14.10 9.05 -15.15
C ASP A 372 13.28 7.75 -15.20
N ALA A 373 13.57 6.80 -14.31
CA ALA A 373 12.81 5.56 -14.19
C ALA A 373 11.35 5.81 -13.77
N ILE A 374 11.14 6.63 -12.74
CA ILE A 374 9.79 7.04 -12.28
C ILE A 374 9.00 7.71 -13.42
N GLN A 375 9.64 8.64 -14.14
CA GLN A 375 9.02 9.34 -15.27
C GLN A 375 8.64 8.36 -16.38
N THR A 376 9.55 7.46 -16.76
CA THR A 376 9.32 6.44 -17.79
C THR A 376 8.12 5.56 -17.46
N TRP A 377 8.08 5.03 -16.23
CA TRP A 377 6.96 4.20 -15.75
C TRP A 377 5.64 4.97 -15.73
N PHE A 378 5.66 6.24 -15.32
CA PHE A 378 4.47 7.07 -15.29
C PHE A 378 3.94 7.39 -16.69
N GLU A 379 4.78 7.97 -17.55
CA GLU A 379 4.39 8.44 -18.88
C GLU A 379 3.97 7.29 -19.81
N ALA A 380 4.58 6.11 -19.66
CA ALA A 380 4.22 4.93 -20.45
C ALA A 380 2.98 4.18 -19.93
N GLY A 381 2.33 4.66 -18.86
CA GLY A 381 1.14 4.04 -18.30
C GLY A 381 1.43 2.69 -17.62
N ALA A 382 2.54 2.61 -16.88
CA ALA A 382 2.83 1.49 -15.98
C ALA A 382 2.49 1.81 -14.52
N ALA A 383 2.32 3.10 -14.17
CA ALA A 383 1.98 3.55 -12.83
C ALA A 383 1.29 4.93 -12.85
N ASP A 384 0.44 5.20 -11.85
CA ASP A 384 -0.04 6.56 -11.54
C ASP A 384 0.79 7.24 -10.44
N GLY A 385 1.72 6.50 -9.86
CA GLY A 385 2.49 6.88 -8.69
C GLY A 385 3.17 5.67 -8.04
N PHE A 386 3.79 5.86 -6.89
CA PHE A 386 4.62 4.83 -6.26
C PHE A 386 4.49 4.83 -4.74
N ILE A 387 4.62 3.65 -4.14
CA ILE A 387 4.80 3.50 -2.70
C ILE A 387 6.27 3.22 -2.41
N ILE A 388 6.93 4.14 -1.72
CA ILE A 388 8.36 4.06 -1.39
C ILE A 388 8.53 3.15 -0.17
N ASN A 389 9.36 2.11 -0.34
CA ASN A 389 9.76 1.20 0.72
C ASN A 389 11.26 1.38 0.96
N SER A 390 11.63 1.92 2.11
CA SER A 390 13.03 2.15 2.48
C SER A 390 13.74 0.85 2.77
N VAL A 391 14.86 0.60 2.10
CA VAL A 391 15.76 -0.54 2.37
C VAL A 391 16.81 -0.17 3.41
N LEU A 392 17.32 1.07 3.33
CA LEU A 392 18.30 1.62 4.27
C LEU A 392 17.62 2.59 5.24
N PRO A 393 18.16 2.82 6.46
CA PRO A 393 17.53 3.66 7.48
C PRO A 393 17.26 5.11 7.05
N ASP A 394 18.10 5.64 6.18
CA ASP A 394 18.04 6.99 5.59
C ASP A 394 17.40 7.00 4.18
N GLY A 395 16.86 5.86 3.73
CA GLY A 395 16.34 5.71 2.36
C GLY A 395 15.21 6.68 2.02
N LEU A 396 14.25 6.87 2.93
CA LEU A 396 13.16 7.84 2.73
C LEU A 396 13.73 9.26 2.69
N GLN A 397 14.68 9.59 3.56
CA GLN A 397 15.30 10.92 3.63
C GLN A 397 15.96 11.26 2.29
N TYR A 398 16.79 10.35 1.77
CA TYR A 398 17.50 10.56 0.51
C TYR A 398 16.53 10.70 -0.67
N PHE A 399 15.47 9.88 -0.68
CA PHE A 399 14.43 10.01 -1.70
C PHE A 399 13.74 11.38 -1.63
N THR A 400 13.32 11.80 -0.43
CA THR A 400 12.62 13.08 -0.22
C THR A 400 13.50 14.30 -0.48
N GLU A 401 14.79 14.24 -0.17
CA GLU A 401 15.69 15.38 -0.31
C GLU A 401 16.29 15.48 -1.72
N TRP A 402 16.49 14.36 -2.42
CA TRP A 402 17.23 14.37 -3.69
C TRP A 402 16.39 13.97 -4.89
N VAL A 403 15.47 13.02 -4.78
CA VAL A 403 14.64 12.59 -5.93
C VAL A 403 13.41 13.48 -6.11
N VAL A 404 12.70 13.80 -5.01
CA VAL A 404 11.49 14.63 -5.08
C VAL A 404 11.74 16.00 -5.73
N PRO A 405 12.82 16.74 -5.41
CA PRO A 405 13.09 18.02 -6.08
C PRO A 405 13.31 17.88 -7.58
N VAL A 406 13.92 16.78 -8.04
CA VAL A 406 14.08 16.51 -9.49
C VAL A 406 12.71 16.28 -10.14
N LEU A 407 11.82 15.51 -9.50
CA LEU A 407 10.46 15.30 -9.99
C LEU A 407 9.64 16.60 -10.03
N GLN A 408 9.80 17.48 -9.02
CA GLN A 408 9.18 18.79 -8.97
C GLN A 408 9.71 19.74 -10.05
N GLN A 409 11.02 19.77 -10.27
CA GLN A 409 11.64 20.56 -11.33
C GLN A 409 11.14 20.16 -12.72
N ARG A 410 10.81 18.88 -12.91
CA ARG A 410 10.22 18.34 -14.15
C ARG A 410 8.71 18.56 -14.27
N GLY A 411 8.06 19.15 -13.26
CA GLY A 411 6.61 19.35 -13.25
C GLY A 411 5.79 18.04 -13.16
N LEU A 412 6.42 16.95 -12.70
CA LEU A 412 5.77 15.65 -12.52
C LEU A 412 5.11 15.52 -11.14
N PHE A 413 5.59 16.28 -10.16
CA PHE A 413 5.12 16.23 -8.78
C PHE A 413 4.87 17.63 -8.21
N ARG A 414 3.93 17.70 -7.27
CA ARG A 414 3.50 18.97 -6.66
C ARG A 414 4.61 19.60 -5.82
N THR A 415 4.67 20.93 -5.78
CA THR A 415 5.53 21.70 -4.86
C THR A 415 4.78 22.08 -3.56
N GLU A 416 3.45 22.12 -3.61
CA GLU A 416 2.57 22.45 -2.50
C GLU A 416 1.35 21.52 -2.47
N TYR A 417 0.73 21.35 -1.30
CA TYR A 417 -0.53 20.64 -1.20
C TYR A 417 -1.66 21.49 -1.79
N SER A 418 -2.42 20.90 -2.72
CA SER A 418 -3.57 21.55 -3.36
C SER A 418 -4.89 21.33 -2.61
N GLY A 419 -4.89 20.50 -1.57
CA GLY A 419 -6.07 20.13 -0.79
C GLY A 419 -5.73 19.81 0.66
N ASN A 420 -6.76 19.56 1.45
CA ASN A 420 -6.67 19.24 2.88
C ASN A 420 -7.13 17.81 3.20
N THR A 421 -7.72 17.11 2.23
CA THR A 421 -8.17 15.73 2.37
C THR A 421 -7.32 14.76 1.56
N LEU A 422 -7.35 13.48 1.92
CA LEU A 422 -6.66 12.44 1.13
C LEU A 422 -7.26 12.31 -0.27
N ARG A 423 -8.60 12.44 -0.40
CA ARG A 423 -9.25 12.47 -1.72
C ARG A 423 -8.73 13.60 -2.61
N GLU A 424 -8.67 14.83 -2.10
CA GLU A 424 -8.13 15.95 -2.87
C GLU A 424 -6.66 15.74 -3.25
N ASN A 425 -5.84 15.19 -2.34
CA ASN A 425 -4.44 14.90 -2.64
C ASN A 425 -4.30 13.93 -3.82
N LEU A 426 -5.18 12.92 -3.90
CA LEU A 426 -5.22 11.90 -4.94
C LEU A 426 -6.02 12.34 -6.18
N GLY A 427 -6.64 13.52 -6.18
CA GLY A 427 -7.49 14.00 -7.27
C GLY A 427 -8.81 13.24 -7.42
N LEU A 428 -9.34 12.71 -6.31
CA LEU A 428 -10.60 11.97 -6.24
C LEU A 428 -11.76 12.88 -5.85
N GLU A 429 -12.96 12.58 -6.36
CA GLU A 429 -14.19 13.25 -5.94
C GLU A 429 -14.67 12.76 -4.57
N VAL A 430 -15.36 13.64 -3.85
CA VAL A 430 -16.05 13.30 -2.61
C VAL A 430 -17.30 12.48 -2.96
N PRO A 431 -17.46 11.25 -2.46
CA PRO A 431 -18.64 10.45 -2.73
C PRO A 431 -19.89 11.17 -2.21
N VAL A 432 -20.92 11.29 -3.05
CA VAL A 432 -22.23 11.83 -2.61
C VAL A 432 -22.88 10.83 -1.66
N ASN A 433 -23.48 11.32 -0.57
CA ASN A 433 -24.27 10.47 0.33
C ASN A 433 -25.39 9.76 -0.45
N ARG A 434 -25.52 8.44 -0.30
CA ARG A 434 -26.52 7.64 -1.04
C ARG A 434 -27.97 8.09 -0.86
N HIS A 435 -28.31 8.63 0.30
CA HIS A 435 -29.66 9.09 0.64
C HIS A 435 -29.95 10.47 0.03
N ALA A 436 -28.97 11.38 0.06
CA ALA A 436 -29.09 12.67 -0.63
C ALA A 436 -29.24 12.50 -2.16
N LYS A 437 -28.52 11.55 -2.75
CA LYS A 437 -28.64 11.22 -4.18
C LYS A 437 -30.04 10.71 -4.55
N ALA A 438 -30.64 9.88 -3.71
CA ALA A 438 -31.97 9.31 -3.95
C ALA A 438 -33.07 10.38 -3.97
N VAL A 439 -32.98 11.38 -3.09
CA VAL A 439 -33.92 12.51 -3.05
C VAL A 439 -33.84 13.38 -4.31
N ALA A 440 -32.63 13.60 -4.84
CA ALA A 440 -32.43 14.35 -6.08
C ALA A 440 -33.07 13.65 -7.30
N HIS A 441 -32.89 12.32 -7.46
CA HIS A 441 -33.52 11.59 -8.57
C HIS A 441 -35.05 11.54 -8.46
N GLN A 442 -35.60 11.39 -7.26
CA GLN A 442 -37.06 11.40 -7.07
C GLN A 442 -37.70 12.77 -7.37
N SER A 443 -36.96 13.86 -7.16
CA SER A 443 -37.44 15.21 -7.50
C SER A 443 -37.36 15.49 -9.00
N ASP A 444 -36.34 14.99 -9.70
CA ASP A 444 -36.24 15.10 -11.16
C ASP A 444 -37.33 14.29 -11.89
N GLU A 445 -37.66 13.08 -11.41
CA GLU A 445 -38.75 12.26 -11.97
C GLU A 445 -40.15 12.83 -11.68
N ALA A 446 -40.34 13.57 -10.59
CA ALA A 446 -41.63 14.20 -10.26
C ALA A 446 -41.91 15.48 -11.06
N VAL A 447 -40.90 16.04 -11.73
CA VAL A 447 -40.97 17.27 -12.52
C VAL A 447 -41.02 16.99 -14.03
N ALA A 448 -40.69 15.76 -14.46
CA ALA A 448 -40.85 15.25 -15.83
C ALA A 448 -42.24 14.65 -16.05
#